data_AF-A0A9D6TM20-F1
#
_entry.id   AF-A0A9D6TM20-F1
#
_cell.length_a   1.000
_cell.length_b   1.000
_cell.length_c   1.000
_cell.angle_alpha   90.00
_cell.angle_beta   90.00
_cell.angle_gamma   90.00
#
_symmetry.space_group_name_H-M   'P 1'
#
loop_
_entity.id
_entity.type
_entity.pdbx_description
1 polymer ?
#
loop_
_entity_poly.entity_id
_entity_poly.type
_entity_poly.pdbx_seq_one_letter_code
_entity_poly.pdbx_strand_id
1 'polypeptide(L)'
;MSAFASSHRAPALALLCCALTAAIFGQAGLQPEIAAPLPPAEAAATMVVPPGFKVTLFAGEPDVLQPISFCIDDRGRLWVAEAFNYPRHGLAPGDRIVIFEDTDGDGRFDRRTVFCEFLNYISGIEVGFGGVWVMSPPYFYFIPDRNGDDRPDGEPEVLLDGFGTHANSHNIANGFSWGPDGWLYNTHGRTNWSLIGRPGTPKEQRTRFDGGVWRYHPVRRVWEPFTDGTTNPWAID
;
A
#
# COMPACT_ATOMS: atom_id res chain seq x y z
N MET A 1 73.15 46.09 32.76
CA MET A 1 72.65 46.39 34.12
C MET A 1 71.50 45.42 34.43
N SER A 2 71.31 45.07 35.71
CA SER A 2 70.09 44.44 36.28
C SER A 2 68.78 45.07 35.73
N ALA A 3 67.61 44.43 35.71
CA ALA A 3 67.14 43.07 36.05
C ALA A 3 65.82 42.83 35.25
N PHE A 4 64.87 41.91 35.50
CA PHE A 4 64.53 41.01 36.62
C PHE A 4 63.78 39.77 36.07
N ALA A 5 63.62 38.71 36.87
CA ALA A 5 62.84 37.53 36.50
C ALA A 5 61.32 37.74 36.65
N SER A 6 60.54 37.09 35.77
CA SER A 6 59.11 36.83 35.97
C SER A 6 58.77 35.46 35.35
N SER A 7 58.44 34.50 36.21
CA SER A 7 58.09 33.14 35.83
C SER A 7 56.61 33.02 35.49
N HIS A 8 56.26 32.52 34.30
CA HIS A 8 54.97 31.85 34.11
C HIS A 8 55.15 30.48 33.47
N ARG A 9 54.50 29.49 34.10
CA ARG A 9 54.55 28.07 33.75
C ARG A 9 53.69 27.82 32.52
N ALA A 10 54.20 27.07 31.55
CA ALA A 10 53.36 26.48 30.52
C ALA A 10 52.49 25.37 31.14
N PRO A 11 51.16 25.38 30.95
CA PRO A 11 50.32 24.23 31.28
C PRO A 11 50.37 23.23 30.13
N ALA A 12 51.16 22.17 30.29
CA ALA A 12 51.05 20.99 29.44
C ALA A 12 49.86 20.14 29.89
N LEU A 13 48.66 20.34 29.31
CA LEU A 13 47.60 19.33 29.26
C LEU A 13 46.44 19.74 28.31
N ALA A 14 46.41 19.18 27.10
CA ALA A 14 45.22 19.16 26.22
C ALA A 14 45.34 18.09 25.11
N LEU A 15 45.86 16.92 25.45
CA LEU A 15 46.05 15.80 24.51
C LEU A 15 45.36 14.55 25.07
N LEU A 16 44.03 14.57 25.16
CA LEU A 16 43.12 13.41 25.20
C LEU A 16 41.65 13.91 25.28
N CYS A 17 40.95 14.07 24.14
CA CYS A 17 39.48 14.20 24.14
C CYS A 17 38.80 13.87 22.79
N CYS A 18 39.39 12.97 21.98
CA CYS A 18 38.84 12.54 20.69
C CYS A 18 38.56 11.03 20.63
N ALA A 19 38.19 10.41 21.77
CA ALA A 19 38.03 8.96 21.87
C ALA A 19 36.87 8.53 22.80
N LEU A 20 35.71 9.19 22.73
CA LEU A 20 34.53 8.76 23.50
C LEU A 20 33.15 9.17 22.94
N THR A 21 32.98 9.17 21.61
CA THR A 21 31.68 9.27 20.93
C THR A 21 31.55 8.30 19.75
N ALA A 22 32.03 7.07 19.94
CA ALA A 22 31.91 5.97 18.96
C ALA A 22 31.27 4.71 19.60
N ALA A 23 30.20 4.90 20.37
CA ALA A 23 29.50 3.83 21.09
C ALA A 23 27.99 4.07 21.30
N ILE A 24 27.32 4.75 20.35
CA ILE A 24 25.84 4.76 20.25
C ILE A 24 25.39 4.48 18.80
N PHE A 25 26.06 3.54 18.14
CA PHE A 25 25.33 2.62 17.27
C PHE A 25 24.97 1.43 18.15
N GLY A 26 23.86 1.57 18.88
CA GLY A 26 23.23 0.46 19.58
C GLY A 26 23.02 -0.68 18.58
N GLN A 27 23.27 -1.91 19.03
CA GLN A 27 23.32 -3.09 18.18
C GLN A 27 22.15 -3.07 17.19
N ALA A 28 22.46 -3.03 15.89
CA ALA A 28 21.55 -3.55 14.89
C ALA A 28 21.41 -5.04 15.20
N GLY A 29 20.44 -5.36 16.05
CA GLY A 29 20.10 -6.73 16.38
C GLY A 29 19.84 -7.44 15.08
N LEU A 30 20.67 -8.44 14.76
CA LEU A 30 20.38 -9.36 13.69
C LEU A 30 18.94 -9.83 13.91
N GLN A 31 18.05 -9.56 12.95
CA GLN A 31 16.69 -10.07 13.03
C GLN A 31 16.82 -11.58 13.27
N PRO A 32 16.19 -12.13 14.33
CA PRO A 32 16.35 -13.53 14.65
C PRO A 32 15.99 -14.34 13.41
N GLU A 33 16.79 -15.36 13.09
CA GLU A 33 16.58 -16.16 11.90
C GLU A 33 15.32 -17.01 12.09
N ILE A 34 14.19 -16.49 11.60
CA ILE A 34 12.87 -17.12 11.73
C ILE A 34 12.86 -18.35 10.82
N ALA A 35 13.03 -19.53 11.43
CA ALA A 35 13.15 -20.80 10.72
C ALA A 35 11.87 -21.21 9.93
N ALA A 36 10.71 -20.70 10.33
CA ALA A 36 9.44 -20.82 9.62
C ALA A 36 8.52 -19.65 10.01
N PRO A 37 7.62 -19.16 9.14
CA PRO A 37 6.65 -18.12 9.47
C PRO A 37 5.86 -18.46 10.75
N LEU A 38 5.68 -17.47 11.62
CA LEU A 38 4.90 -17.63 12.85
C LEU A 38 3.40 -17.77 12.51
N PRO A 39 2.64 -18.63 13.23
CA PRO A 39 1.18 -18.62 13.17
C PRO A 39 0.62 -17.21 13.43
N PRO A 40 -0.49 -16.79 12.80
CA PRO A 40 -0.96 -15.39 12.87
C PRO A 40 -1.13 -14.82 14.28
N ALA A 41 -1.61 -15.63 15.23
CA ALA A 41 -1.78 -15.22 16.63
C ALA A 41 -0.44 -15.02 17.35
N GLU A 42 0.57 -15.85 17.06
CA GLU A 42 1.93 -15.71 17.59
C GLU A 42 2.63 -14.50 16.96
N ALA A 43 2.49 -14.31 15.64
CA ALA A 43 3.01 -13.15 14.93
C ALA A 43 2.50 -11.83 15.56
N ALA A 44 1.19 -11.71 15.76
CA ALA A 44 0.59 -10.56 16.44
C ALA A 44 1.11 -10.36 17.87
N ALA A 45 1.32 -11.45 18.63
CA ALA A 45 1.85 -11.39 19.99
C ALA A 45 3.34 -10.98 20.08
N THR A 46 4.11 -11.10 18.99
CA THR A 46 5.51 -10.62 18.93
C THR A 46 5.65 -9.14 18.59
N MET A 47 4.57 -8.45 18.21
CA MET A 47 4.63 -7.04 17.83
C MET A 47 4.86 -6.13 19.04
N VAL A 48 5.87 -5.25 18.93
CA VAL A 48 6.16 -4.21 19.94
C VAL A 48 5.57 -2.88 19.45
N VAL A 49 4.71 -2.27 20.26
CA VAL A 49 4.05 -0.99 19.97
C VAL A 49 4.29 0.06 21.08
N PRO A 50 4.15 1.36 20.80
CA PRO A 50 4.33 2.41 21.80
C PRO A 50 3.34 2.31 22.97
N PRO A 51 3.65 2.90 24.15
CA PRO A 51 2.72 2.96 25.27
C PRO A 51 1.36 3.56 24.87
N GLY A 52 0.28 2.91 25.29
CA GLY A 52 -1.10 3.29 24.93
C GLY A 52 -1.67 2.57 23.70
N PHE A 53 -0.84 1.88 22.92
CA PHE A 53 -1.29 1.05 21.80
C PHE A 53 -1.41 -0.42 22.19
N LYS A 54 -2.25 -1.16 21.45
CA LYS A 54 -2.44 -2.62 21.57
C LYS A 54 -2.58 -3.19 20.15
N VAL A 55 -1.99 -4.35 19.91
CA VAL A 55 -2.24 -5.15 18.70
C VAL A 55 -3.17 -6.32 19.06
N THR A 56 -4.11 -6.62 18.16
CA THR A 56 -4.94 -7.83 18.17
C THR A 56 -4.95 -8.43 16.76
N LEU A 57 -5.07 -9.76 16.68
CA LEU A 57 -5.31 -10.43 15.41
C LEU A 57 -6.79 -10.29 15.06
N PHE A 58 -7.11 -9.51 14.02
CA PHE A 58 -8.46 -9.41 13.47
C PHE A 58 -8.77 -10.58 12.54
N ALA A 59 -7.97 -10.76 11.48
CA ALA A 59 -8.01 -11.87 10.53
C ALA A 59 -6.59 -12.36 10.23
N GLY A 60 -6.44 -13.62 9.82
CA GLY A 60 -5.16 -14.24 9.49
C GLY A 60 -5.33 -15.49 8.61
N GLU A 61 -4.23 -16.19 8.34
CA GLU A 61 -4.27 -17.46 7.59
C GLU A 61 -5.05 -18.53 8.40
N PRO A 62 -5.96 -19.32 7.77
CA PRO A 62 -6.17 -19.48 6.33
C PRO A 62 -7.21 -18.52 5.71
N ASP A 63 -7.86 -17.66 6.51
CA ASP A 63 -9.02 -16.86 6.08
C ASP A 63 -8.65 -15.72 5.14
N VAL A 64 -7.46 -15.13 5.30
CA VAL A 64 -6.85 -14.15 4.40
C VAL A 64 -5.46 -14.62 3.95
N LEU A 65 -5.17 -14.53 2.65
CA LEU A 65 -3.94 -14.99 2.02
C LEU A 65 -3.45 -13.96 1.00
N GLN A 66 -2.15 -13.63 1.04
CA GLN A 66 -1.53 -12.59 0.19
C GLN A 66 -2.33 -11.27 0.08
N PRO A 67 -2.71 -10.62 1.21
CA PRO A 67 -3.33 -9.30 1.16
C PRO A 67 -2.37 -8.26 0.56
N ILE A 68 -2.81 -7.54 -0.48
CA ILE A 68 -2.01 -6.51 -1.17
C ILE A 68 -2.52 -5.09 -0.95
N SER A 69 -3.82 -4.95 -0.67
CA SER A 69 -4.52 -3.67 -0.47
C SER A 69 -5.79 -3.96 0.33
N PHE A 70 -6.22 -2.99 1.15
CA PHE A 70 -7.46 -3.06 1.90
C PHE A 70 -8.09 -1.67 2.03
N CYS A 71 -9.39 -1.63 2.30
CA CYS A 71 -10.13 -0.44 2.69
C CYS A 71 -11.21 -0.82 3.74
N ILE A 72 -11.84 0.19 4.34
CA ILE A 72 -12.93 0.01 5.31
C ILE A 72 -14.16 0.74 4.77
N ASP A 73 -15.30 0.05 4.70
CA ASP A 73 -16.54 0.67 4.21
C ASP A 73 -17.29 1.47 5.28
N ASP A 74 -18.38 2.13 4.89
CA ASP A 74 -19.23 2.95 5.77
C ASP A 74 -19.97 2.13 6.85
N ARG A 75 -19.94 0.79 6.75
CA ARG A 75 -20.44 -0.16 7.76
C ARG A 75 -19.33 -0.64 8.70
N GLY A 76 -18.09 -0.19 8.53
CA GLY A 76 -16.94 -0.59 9.35
C GLY A 76 -16.33 -1.95 8.98
N ARG A 77 -16.68 -2.51 7.82
CA ARG A 77 -16.21 -3.83 7.37
C ARG A 77 -14.89 -3.71 6.65
N LEU A 78 -13.99 -4.68 6.85
CA LEU A 78 -12.68 -4.71 6.23
C LEU A 78 -12.77 -5.42 4.87
N TRP A 79 -12.54 -4.67 3.80
CA TRP A 79 -12.44 -5.20 2.44
C TRP A 79 -10.98 -5.42 2.08
N VAL A 80 -10.62 -6.60 1.57
CA VAL A 80 -9.23 -7.00 1.27
C VAL A 80 -9.10 -7.54 -0.14
N ALA A 81 -8.09 -7.06 -0.86
CA ALA A 81 -7.63 -7.62 -2.12
C ALA A 81 -6.55 -8.69 -1.85
N GLU A 82 -6.84 -9.94 -2.22
CA GLU A 82 -5.92 -11.09 -2.13
C GLU A 82 -5.29 -11.35 -3.51
N ALA A 83 -3.96 -11.18 -3.59
CA ALA A 83 -3.21 -11.16 -4.86
C ALA A 83 -2.38 -12.44 -5.09
N PHE A 84 -3.05 -13.57 -5.31
CA PHE A 84 -2.43 -14.86 -5.65
C PHE A 84 -1.61 -14.84 -6.94
N ASN A 85 -1.95 -13.95 -7.88
CA ASN A 85 -1.24 -13.73 -9.12
C ASN A 85 -0.11 -12.71 -8.97
N TYR A 86 0.24 -12.29 -7.75
CA TYR A 86 1.45 -11.53 -7.49
C TYR A 86 2.61 -12.46 -7.04
N PRO A 87 3.81 -12.38 -7.64
CA PRO A 87 4.24 -11.44 -8.69
C PRO A 87 3.99 -11.93 -10.14
N ARG A 88 3.32 -13.07 -10.35
CA ARG A 88 3.17 -13.74 -11.65
C ARG A 88 1.72 -13.77 -12.16
N HIS A 89 1.43 -13.02 -13.21
CA HIS A 89 0.13 -13.01 -13.89
C HIS A 89 -0.41 -14.42 -14.23
N GLY A 90 -1.73 -14.59 -14.17
CA GLY A 90 -2.44 -15.72 -14.78
C GLY A 90 -2.28 -17.07 -14.08
N LEU A 91 -2.00 -17.09 -12.78
CA LEU A 91 -2.09 -18.32 -11.99
C LEU A 91 -3.55 -18.60 -11.59
N ALA A 92 -3.84 -19.86 -11.24
CA ALA A 92 -5.07 -20.26 -10.57
C ALA A 92 -4.81 -20.35 -9.05
N PRO A 93 -5.73 -19.95 -8.17
CA PRO A 93 -7.16 -19.70 -8.42
C PRO A 93 -7.51 -18.33 -9.05
N GLY A 94 -6.54 -17.43 -9.22
CA GLY A 94 -6.79 -16.04 -9.58
C GLY A 94 -6.99 -15.16 -8.34
N ASP A 95 -6.92 -13.85 -8.52
CA ASP A 95 -7.06 -12.87 -7.45
C ASP A 95 -8.53 -12.71 -7.04
N ARG A 96 -8.76 -12.23 -5.81
CA ARG A 96 -10.11 -12.03 -5.28
C ARG A 96 -10.21 -10.86 -4.32
N ILE A 97 -11.44 -10.42 -4.09
CA ILE A 97 -11.82 -9.42 -3.11
C ILE A 97 -12.70 -10.10 -2.07
N VAL A 98 -12.34 -9.94 -0.79
CA VAL A 98 -13.06 -10.52 0.34
C VAL A 98 -13.44 -9.46 1.36
N ILE A 99 -14.52 -9.71 2.09
CA ILE A 99 -15.08 -8.83 3.11
C ILE A 99 -15.05 -9.57 4.44
N PHE A 100 -14.51 -8.93 5.46
CA PHE A 100 -14.53 -9.38 6.84
C PHE A 100 -15.38 -8.41 7.67
N GLU A 101 -16.29 -8.97 8.47
CA GLU A 101 -17.20 -8.23 9.34
C GLU A 101 -17.17 -8.83 10.74
N ASP A 102 -17.17 -7.94 11.72
CA ASP A 102 -17.24 -8.18 13.16
C ASP A 102 -18.64 -7.70 13.58
N THR A 103 -19.54 -8.63 13.90
CA THR A 103 -20.96 -8.33 14.18
C THR A 103 -21.27 -8.19 15.67
N ASP A 104 -20.35 -8.59 16.56
CA ASP A 104 -20.49 -8.45 18.01
C ASP A 104 -19.56 -7.40 18.66
N GLY A 105 -18.54 -6.95 17.92
CA GLY A 105 -17.60 -5.91 18.32
C GLY A 105 -16.43 -6.38 19.20
N ASP A 106 -16.09 -7.68 19.22
CA ASP A 106 -14.98 -8.20 20.02
C ASP A 106 -13.57 -7.84 19.48
N GLY A 107 -13.49 -7.35 18.24
CA GLY A 107 -12.24 -7.04 17.55
C GLY A 107 -11.68 -8.19 16.71
N ARG A 108 -12.52 -9.14 16.30
CA ARG A 108 -12.26 -10.21 15.34
C ARG A 108 -13.40 -10.31 14.34
N PHE A 109 -13.13 -10.80 13.14
CA PHE A 109 -14.22 -11.12 12.22
C PHE A 109 -14.98 -12.37 12.70
N ASP A 110 -16.29 -12.36 12.51
CA ASP A 110 -17.15 -13.57 12.63
C ASP A 110 -17.76 -13.97 11.28
N ARG A 111 -17.81 -13.02 10.32
CA ARG A 111 -18.40 -13.20 8.99
C ARG A 111 -17.37 -12.88 7.92
N ARG A 112 -17.24 -13.80 6.97
CA ARG A 112 -16.36 -13.70 5.79
C ARG A 112 -17.16 -13.92 4.51
N THR A 113 -17.17 -12.93 3.64
CA THR A 113 -17.80 -13.00 2.30
C THR A 113 -16.72 -12.92 1.22
N VAL A 114 -16.86 -13.70 0.15
CA VAL A 114 -16.07 -13.48 -1.07
C VAL A 114 -16.93 -12.65 -2.02
N PHE A 115 -16.48 -11.43 -2.31
CA PHE A 115 -17.21 -10.50 -3.17
C PHE A 115 -16.99 -10.83 -4.65
N CYS A 116 -15.72 -10.95 -5.07
CA CYS A 116 -15.37 -11.21 -6.46
C CYS A 116 -14.14 -12.10 -6.54
N GLU A 117 -14.13 -13.05 -7.48
CA GLU A 117 -13.02 -14.00 -7.73
C GLU A 117 -12.57 -13.92 -9.19
N PHE A 118 -11.49 -14.64 -9.53
CA PHE A 118 -10.92 -14.73 -10.87
C PHE A 118 -10.45 -13.39 -11.46
N LEU A 119 -10.17 -12.41 -10.60
CA LEU A 119 -9.45 -11.20 -10.96
C LEU A 119 -7.99 -11.54 -11.31
N ASN A 120 -7.28 -10.61 -11.95
CA ASN A 120 -5.91 -10.85 -12.36
C ASN A 120 -5.01 -9.63 -12.14
N TYR A 121 -3.97 -9.83 -11.36
CA TYR A 121 -2.97 -8.83 -10.99
C TYR A 121 -3.56 -7.63 -10.24
N ILE A 122 -4.42 -7.89 -9.25
CA ILE A 122 -4.97 -6.84 -8.39
C ILE A 122 -3.87 -6.13 -7.60
N SER A 123 -3.93 -4.80 -7.55
CA SER A 123 -2.93 -3.97 -6.84
C SER A 123 -3.53 -2.79 -6.07
N GLY A 124 -4.85 -2.65 -6.06
CA GLY A 124 -5.55 -1.62 -5.28
C GLY A 124 -7.06 -1.80 -5.34
N ILE A 125 -7.73 -1.59 -4.20
CA ILE A 125 -9.19 -1.49 -4.11
C ILE A 125 -9.62 -0.25 -3.32
N GLU A 126 -10.82 0.24 -3.59
CA GLU A 126 -11.55 1.20 -2.75
C GLU A 126 -13.06 0.97 -2.88
N VAL A 127 -13.82 1.19 -1.81
CA VAL A 127 -15.29 1.03 -1.80
C VAL A 127 -15.96 2.40 -1.92
N GLY A 128 -17.01 2.50 -2.73
CA GLY A 128 -17.82 3.71 -2.81
C GLY A 128 -18.65 3.82 -4.08
N PHE A 129 -19.63 4.72 -4.10
CA PHE A 129 -20.55 4.92 -5.23
C PHE A 129 -21.39 3.68 -5.63
N GLY A 130 -21.63 2.75 -4.68
CA GLY A 130 -22.42 1.54 -4.90
C GLY A 130 -21.64 0.46 -5.66
N GLY A 131 -20.45 0.12 -5.16
CA GLY A 131 -19.55 -0.85 -5.76
C GLY A 131 -18.09 -0.67 -5.32
N VAL A 132 -17.19 -1.38 -6.01
CA VAL A 132 -15.75 -1.42 -5.73
C VAL A 132 -14.95 -0.91 -6.91
N TRP A 133 -14.01 -0.02 -6.65
CA TRP A 133 -13.05 0.53 -7.61
C TRP A 133 -11.78 -0.32 -7.54
N VAL A 134 -11.33 -0.86 -8.68
CA VAL A 134 -10.30 -1.90 -8.71
C VAL A 134 -9.20 -1.54 -9.70
N MET A 135 -7.95 -1.61 -9.23
CA MET A 135 -6.75 -1.52 -10.05
C MET A 135 -6.24 -2.94 -10.27
N SER A 136 -6.24 -3.35 -11.54
CA SER A 136 -5.86 -4.70 -11.98
C SER A 136 -5.27 -4.53 -13.39
N PRO A 137 -3.98 -4.12 -13.48
CA PRO A 137 -3.35 -3.78 -14.74
C PRO A 137 -3.48 -4.89 -15.79
N PRO A 138 -3.83 -4.55 -17.04
CA PRO A 138 -3.73 -3.22 -17.66
C PRO A 138 -4.96 -2.31 -17.46
N TYR A 139 -5.91 -2.67 -16.58
CA TYR A 139 -7.19 -1.98 -16.42
C TYR A 139 -7.37 -1.32 -15.05
N PHE A 140 -8.15 -0.24 -15.07
CA PHE A 140 -8.87 0.31 -13.93
C PHE A 140 -10.36 0.20 -14.21
N TYR A 141 -11.09 -0.50 -13.34
CA TYR A 141 -12.52 -0.77 -13.52
C TYR A 141 -13.31 -0.57 -12.23
N PHE A 142 -14.63 -0.51 -12.39
CA PHE A 142 -15.60 -0.48 -11.30
C PHE A 142 -16.47 -1.73 -11.35
N ILE A 143 -16.60 -2.42 -10.23
CA ILE A 143 -17.51 -3.55 -10.06
C ILE A 143 -18.74 -3.04 -9.31
N PRO A 144 -19.93 -2.99 -9.93
CA PRO A 144 -21.13 -2.46 -9.28
C PRO A 144 -21.66 -3.42 -8.20
N ASP A 145 -22.06 -2.84 -7.07
CA ASP A 145 -22.91 -3.42 -6.03
C ASP A 145 -23.88 -2.32 -5.56
N ARG A 146 -24.88 -2.06 -6.41
CA ARG A 146 -25.89 -1.02 -6.24
C ARG A 146 -27.06 -1.51 -5.40
N ASN A 147 -27.20 -2.82 -5.27
CA ASN A 147 -28.25 -3.47 -4.52
C ASN A 147 -27.86 -3.68 -3.04
N GLY A 148 -26.56 -3.77 -2.73
CA GLY A 148 -26.00 -3.89 -1.38
C GLY A 148 -25.98 -5.32 -0.82
N ASP A 149 -26.08 -6.36 -1.65
CA ASP A 149 -26.09 -7.77 -1.24
C ASP A 149 -24.69 -8.42 -1.13
N ASP A 150 -23.63 -7.60 -1.20
CA ASP A 150 -22.23 -8.03 -1.17
C ASP A 150 -21.87 -8.93 -2.38
N ARG A 151 -22.49 -8.69 -3.55
CA ARG A 151 -22.19 -9.36 -4.82
C ARG A 151 -22.10 -8.39 -6.00
N PRO A 152 -21.28 -8.69 -7.02
CA PRO A 152 -21.29 -7.97 -8.29
C PRO A 152 -22.67 -8.03 -8.99
N ASP A 153 -23.26 -6.87 -9.26
CA ASP A 153 -24.48 -6.73 -10.09
C ASP A 153 -24.27 -7.14 -11.56
N GLY A 154 -23.02 -7.29 -12.00
CA GLY A 154 -22.66 -7.65 -13.37
C GLY A 154 -21.16 -7.57 -13.65
N GLU A 155 -20.83 -7.62 -14.95
CA GLU A 155 -19.45 -7.54 -15.44
C GLU A 155 -18.75 -6.22 -15.06
N PRO A 156 -17.42 -6.22 -14.79
CA PRO A 156 -16.67 -5.01 -14.46
C PRO A 156 -16.73 -3.91 -15.55
N GLU A 157 -17.10 -2.69 -15.15
CA GLU A 157 -17.07 -1.50 -16.02
C GLU A 157 -15.61 -1.00 -16.19
N VAL A 158 -14.96 -1.27 -17.31
CA VAL A 158 -13.61 -0.71 -17.59
C VAL A 158 -13.68 0.80 -17.78
N LEU A 159 -13.02 1.54 -16.89
CA LEU A 159 -13.03 3.01 -16.84
C LEU A 159 -11.82 3.61 -17.56
N LEU A 160 -10.64 3.04 -17.32
CA LEU A 160 -9.38 3.36 -17.99
C LEU A 160 -8.59 2.08 -18.30
N ASP A 161 -7.78 2.13 -19.35
CA ASP A 161 -6.91 1.05 -19.79
C ASP A 161 -5.51 1.57 -20.17
N GLY A 162 -4.56 0.64 -20.33
CA GLY A 162 -3.18 0.95 -20.74
C GLY A 162 -2.20 1.11 -19.59
N PHE A 163 -2.52 0.58 -18.40
CA PHE A 163 -1.59 0.50 -17.29
C PHE A 163 -0.49 -0.55 -17.56
N GLY A 164 0.78 -0.19 -17.33
CA GLY A 164 1.93 -1.02 -17.67
C GLY A 164 2.31 -2.05 -16.59
N THR A 165 2.81 -3.21 -17.03
CA THR A 165 3.46 -4.25 -16.18
C THR A 165 4.70 -4.86 -16.85
N HIS A 166 5.24 -4.21 -17.88
CA HIS A 166 6.23 -4.75 -18.82
C HIS A 166 7.68 -4.81 -18.30
N ALA A 167 8.02 -4.08 -17.25
CA ALA A 167 9.39 -3.91 -16.78
C ALA A 167 9.74 -4.79 -15.56
N ASN A 168 8.83 -4.91 -14.60
CA ASN A 168 8.94 -5.79 -13.41
C ASN A 168 7.59 -5.88 -12.67
N SER A 169 7.51 -6.70 -11.62
CA SER A 169 6.30 -6.89 -10.80
C SER A 169 6.00 -5.78 -9.78
N HIS A 170 6.92 -4.83 -9.57
CA HIS A 170 6.76 -3.70 -8.66
C HIS A 170 6.63 -2.40 -9.48
N ASN A 171 6.53 -1.22 -8.85
CA ASN A 171 6.54 0.06 -9.57
C ASN A 171 5.42 0.18 -10.63
N ILE A 172 4.24 -0.40 -10.34
CA ILE A 172 3.02 -0.37 -11.14
C ILE A 172 2.00 0.65 -10.59
N ALA A 173 0.86 0.84 -11.26
CA ALA A 173 -0.32 1.46 -10.65
C ALA A 173 -0.86 0.60 -9.50
N ASN A 174 -1.20 1.21 -8.37
CA ASN A 174 -1.55 0.53 -7.13
C ASN A 174 -2.28 1.47 -6.17
N GLY A 175 -2.95 0.90 -5.15
CA GLY A 175 -3.60 1.63 -4.06
C GLY A 175 -4.76 2.54 -4.51
N PHE A 176 -5.59 2.97 -3.56
CA PHE A 176 -6.58 4.02 -3.78
C PHE A 176 -6.88 4.69 -2.44
N SER A 177 -7.31 5.96 -2.51
CA SER A 177 -7.98 6.66 -1.40
C SER A 177 -8.94 7.71 -1.93
N TRP A 178 -10.06 7.92 -1.24
CA TRP A 178 -10.95 9.05 -1.48
C TRP A 178 -10.38 10.36 -0.93
N GLY A 179 -10.28 11.38 -1.79
CA GLY A 179 -10.06 12.75 -1.34
C GLY A 179 -11.35 13.40 -0.82
N PRO A 180 -11.27 14.37 0.12
CA PRO A 180 -12.42 15.11 0.62
C PRO A 180 -13.09 16.00 -0.44
N ASP A 181 -12.47 16.13 -1.61
CA ASP A 181 -13.00 16.79 -2.81
C ASP A 181 -13.84 15.87 -3.71
N GLY A 182 -14.04 14.60 -3.31
CA GLY A 182 -14.83 13.61 -4.04
C GLY A 182 -14.12 12.97 -5.24
N TRP A 183 -12.80 13.14 -5.36
CA TRP A 183 -11.98 12.42 -6.34
C TRP A 183 -11.39 11.15 -5.71
N LEU A 184 -11.19 10.12 -6.54
CA LEU A 184 -10.44 8.92 -6.21
C LEU A 184 -8.98 9.12 -6.62
N TYR A 185 -8.03 9.02 -5.69
CA TYR A 185 -6.59 9.16 -5.95
C TYR A 185 -5.92 7.79 -6.03
N ASN A 186 -4.94 7.62 -6.92
CA ASN A 186 -4.20 6.36 -7.12
C ASN A 186 -2.70 6.64 -7.31
N THR A 187 -1.87 5.76 -6.76
CA THR A 187 -0.41 5.84 -6.81
C THR A 187 0.18 5.00 -7.93
N HIS A 188 1.21 5.52 -8.60
CA HIS A 188 1.78 4.89 -9.79
C HIS A 188 3.31 4.91 -9.75
N GLY A 189 3.93 3.74 -9.86
CA GLY A 189 5.38 3.64 -9.93
C GLY A 189 5.99 4.13 -11.25
N ARG A 190 7.32 4.28 -11.27
CA ARG A 190 8.09 4.91 -12.35
C ARG A 190 8.52 3.94 -13.44
N THR A 191 8.87 2.70 -13.08
CA THR A 191 9.51 1.78 -14.02
C THR A 191 8.52 1.16 -15.00
N ASN A 192 7.32 0.80 -14.56
CA ASN A 192 6.24 0.36 -15.43
C ASN A 192 5.42 1.56 -15.89
N TRP A 193 5.94 2.34 -16.84
CA TRP A 193 5.21 3.45 -17.43
C TRP A 193 3.95 2.99 -18.16
N SER A 194 2.95 3.86 -18.20
CA SER A 194 1.62 3.59 -18.74
C SER A 194 1.26 4.53 -19.89
N LEU A 195 0.35 4.09 -20.76
CA LEU A 195 -0.29 4.92 -21.79
C LEU A 195 -1.80 4.93 -21.51
N ILE A 196 -2.18 5.74 -20.53
CA ILE A 196 -3.51 5.73 -19.94
C ILE A 196 -4.49 6.41 -20.91
N GLY A 197 -5.65 5.78 -21.09
CA GLY A 197 -6.78 6.31 -21.84
C GLY A 197 -8.07 5.66 -21.37
N ARG A 198 -9.20 6.09 -21.95
CA ARG A 198 -10.44 5.31 -21.86
C ARG A 198 -10.38 4.13 -22.85
N PRO A 199 -11.14 3.04 -22.65
CA PRO A 199 -11.29 1.98 -23.64
C PRO A 199 -11.55 2.52 -25.06
N GLY A 200 -10.79 2.01 -26.03
CA GLY A 200 -10.86 2.46 -27.42
C GLY A 200 -10.09 3.74 -27.77
N THR A 201 -9.43 4.41 -26.81
CA THR A 201 -8.59 5.59 -27.09
C THR A 201 -7.41 5.21 -28.01
N PRO A 202 -7.23 5.88 -29.18
CA PRO A 202 -6.09 5.64 -30.07
C PRO A 202 -4.75 5.86 -29.37
N LYS A 203 -3.70 5.12 -29.77
CA LYS A 203 -2.40 5.12 -29.08
C LYS A 203 -1.77 6.51 -29.00
N GLU A 204 -1.98 7.31 -30.05
CA GLU A 204 -1.44 8.66 -30.24
C GLU A 204 -2.16 9.70 -29.37
N GLN A 205 -3.33 9.36 -28.81
CA GLN A 205 -4.15 10.21 -27.95
C GLN A 205 -4.06 9.80 -26.46
N ARG A 206 -3.33 8.73 -26.13
CA ARG A 206 -3.13 8.28 -24.75
C ARG A 206 -2.09 9.13 -24.05
N THR A 207 -2.34 9.43 -22.77
CA THR A 207 -1.39 10.19 -21.96
C THR A 207 -0.38 9.24 -21.33
N ARG A 208 0.91 9.54 -21.49
CA ARG A 208 1.96 8.84 -20.77
C ARG A 208 1.93 9.24 -19.29
N PHE A 209 1.98 8.26 -18.39
CA PHE A 209 2.12 8.51 -16.96
C PHE A 209 3.11 7.52 -16.33
N ASP A 210 4.02 8.02 -15.48
CA ASP A 210 4.96 7.21 -14.72
C ASP A 210 5.51 7.97 -13.49
N GLY A 211 5.47 7.32 -12.31
CA GLY A 211 6.05 7.84 -11.07
C GLY A 211 5.31 9.04 -10.50
N GLY A 212 4.12 8.86 -9.95
CA GLY A 212 3.32 9.96 -9.43
C GLY A 212 1.99 9.54 -8.80
N VAL A 213 1.11 10.52 -8.61
CA VAL A 213 -0.29 10.36 -8.24
C VAL A 213 -1.16 10.88 -9.39
N TRP A 214 -2.19 10.13 -9.74
CA TRP A 214 -3.26 10.59 -10.64
C TRP A 214 -4.60 10.44 -9.92
N ARG A 215 -5.63 11.14 -10.42
CA ARG A 215 -6.96 11.11 -9.83
C ARG A 215 -8.06 10.90 -10.84
N TYR A 216 -9.14 10.25 -10.42
CA TYR A 216 -10.36 9.99 -11.19
C TYR A 216 -11.57 10.63 -10.52
N HIS A 217 -12.40 11.33 -11.29
CA HIS A 217 -13.65 11.87 -10.80
C HIS A 217 -14.80 10.89 -11.10
N PRO A 218 -15.45 10.28 -10.08
CA PRO A 218 -16.42 9.20 -10.29
C PRO A 218 -17.62 9.63 -11.14
N VAL A 219 -18.22 10.79 -10.85
CA VAL A 219 -19.39 11.31 -11.59
C VAL A 219 -19.04 11.88 -12.97
N ARG A 220 -18.03 12.76 -13.06
CA ARG A 220 -17.60 13.39 -14.33
C ARG A 220 -16.86 12.41 -15.27
N ARG A 221 -16.40 11.27 -14.75
CA ARG A 221 -15.56 10.26 -15.43
C ARG A 221 -14.27 10.85 -16.03
N VAL A 222 -13.76 11.94 -15.47
CA VAL A 222 -12.50 12.60 -15.89
C VAL A 222 -11.35 11.99 -15.11
N TRP A 223 -10.21 11.79 -15.75
CA TRP A 223 -8.96 11.45 -15.08
C TRP A 223 -7.89 12.49 -15.42
N GLU A 224 -6.98 12.74 -14.48
CA GLU A 224 -5.87 13.66 -14.68
C GLU A 224 -4.66 13.29 -13.81
N PRO A 225 -3.41 13.52 -14.29
CA PRO A 225 -2.24 13.58 -13.44
C PRO A 225 -2.43 14.63 -12.33
N PHE A 226 -2.02 14.29 -11.10
CA PHE A 226 -2.09 15.19 -9.95
C PHE A 226 -0.69 15.63 -9.49
N THR A 227 0.23 14.68 -9.35
CA THR A 227 1.67 14.94 -9.07
C THR A 227 2.55 13.92 -9.79
N ASP A 228 3.82 14.28 -10.02
CA ASP A 228 4.85 13.39 -10.57
C ASP A 228 6.16 13.46 -9.76
N GLY A 229 7.16 12.66 -10.15
CA GLY A 229 8.50 12.65 -9.56
C GLY A 229 8.75 11.55 -8.52
N THR A 230 7.78 10.67 -8.27
CA THR A 230 7.95 9.54 -7.32
C THR A 230 8.55 8.31 -8.01
N THR A 231 9.09 7.36 -7.24
CA THR A 231 9.64 6.10 -7.79
C THR A 231 8.66 4.94 -7.64
N ASN A 232 8.23 4.63 -6.41
CA ASN A 232 7.35 3.50 -6.12
C ASN A 232 6.43 3.82 -4.91
N PRO A 233 5.51 4.79 -5.05
CA PRO A 233 4.51 5.03 -4.03
C PRO A 233 3.52 3.85 -4.00
N TRP A 234 3.14 3.41 -2.79
CA TRP A 234 2.26 2.26 -2.56
C TRP A 234 0.87 2.62 -2.01
N ALA A 235 0.71 3.83 -1.49
CA ALA A 235 -0.51 4.37 -0.92
C ALA A 235 -0.43 5.91 -0.84
N ILE A 236 -1.58 6.53 -0.56
CA ILE A 236 -1.74 7.95 -0.27
C ILE A 236 -2.82 8.09 0.82
N ASP A 237 -2.63 9.01 1.77
CA ASP A 237 -3.54 9.31 2.89
C ASP A 237 -3.92 10.80 2.96
#